data_AF-A0A091EYV2-F1
#
_entry.id   AF-A0A091EYV2-F1
#
_cell.length_a   1.000
_cell.length_b   1.000
_cell.length_c   1.000
_cell.angle_alpha   90.00
_cell.angle_beta   90.00
_cell.angle_gamma   90.00
#
_symmetry.space_group_name_H-M   'P 1'
#
loop_
_entity.id
_entity.type
_entity.pdbx_description
1 polymer ?
#
loop_
_entity_poly.entity_id
_entity_poly.type
_entity_poly.pdbx_seq_one_letter_code
_entity_poly.pdbx_strand_id
1 'polypeptide(L)' 'HEPLLILEGPEQGGIRLRCLSERPFSDVQLLWTDGKGENLTGIPAPTDTGSAGSSLLLRPGSGNA' A
#
# COMPACT_ATOMS: atom_id res chain seq x y z
N HIS A 1 -7.69 -6.13 -13.87
CA HIS A 1 -7.66 -6.84 -12.58
C HIS A 1 -7.77 -5.83 -11.45
N GLU A 2 -8.54 -6.14 -10.41
CA GLU A 2 -8.63 -5.33 -9.20
C GLU A 2 -7.39 -5.59 -8.32
N PRO A 3 -6.90 -4.59 -7.57
CA PRO A 3 -5.80 -4.80 -6.64
C PRO A 3 -6.23 -5.70 -5.47
N LEU A 4 -5.36 -6.62 -5.08
CA LEU A 4 -5.52 -7.49 -3.92
C LEU A 4 -4.91 -6.82 -2.68
N LEU A 5 -5.74 -6.59 -1.66
CA LEU A 5 -5.31 -6.15 -0.34
C LEU A 5 -5.18 -7.34 0.60
N ILE A 6 -4.02 -7.47 1.23
CA ILE A 6 -3.67 -8.56 2.14
C ILE A 6 -3.33 -7.97 3.50
N LEU A 7 -3.94 -8.54 4.55
CA LEU A 7 -3.57 -8.32 5.94
C LEU A 7 -2.47 -9.32 6.30
N GLU A 8 -1.21 -8.89 6.40
CA GLU A 8 -0.10 -9.79 6.75
C GLU A 8 -0.07 -10.11 8.24
N GLY A 9 -0.59 -9.19 9.06
CA GLY A 9 -0.82 -9.41 10.50
C GLY A 9 -0.12 -8.38 11.40
N PRO A 10 -0.09 -8.63 12.71
CA PRO A 10 0.54 -7.74 13.68
C PRO A 10 2.05 -7.67 13.48
N GLU A 11 2.62 -6.46 13.46
CA GLU A 11 4.06 -6.24 13.40
C GLU A 11 4.44 -4.94 14.14
N GLN A 12 5.48 -4.94 14.97
CA GLN A 12 6.04 -3.73 15.61
C GLN A 12 4.99 -2.82 16.28
N GLY A 13 3.99 -3.41 16.96
CA GLY A 13 2.92 -2.66 17.64
C GLY A 13 1.86 -2.05 16.70
N GLY A 14 1.88 -2.43 15.42
CA GLY A 14 0.90 -2.06 14.41
C GLY A 14 0.41 -3.28 13.62
N ILE A 15 -0.17 -3.02 12.45
CA ILE A 15 -0.69 -4.01 11.51
C ILE A 15 -0.04 -3.79 10.15
N ARG A 16 0.55 -4.84 9.60
CA ARG A 16 1.15 -4.84 8.27
C ARG A 16 0.09 -5.15 7.20
N LEU A 17 -0.01 -4.25 6.23
CA LEU A 17 -0.83 -4.39 5.03
C LEU A 17 0.07 -4.51 3.80
N ARG A 18 -0.38 -5.30 2.82
CA ARG A 18 0.22 -5.39 1.50
C ARG A 18 -0.84 -5.22 0.42
N CYS A 19 -0.51 -4.44 -0.61
CA CYS A 19 -1.30 -4.29 -1.81
C CYS A 19 -0.54 -4.91 -2.98
N LEU A 20 -1.21 -5.77 -3.74
CA LEU A 20 -0.69 -6.40 -4.95
C LEU A 20 -1.61 -6.04 -6.12
N SER A 21 -1.05 -5.52 -7.21
CA SER A 21 -1.80 -5.19 -8.42
C SER A 21 -1.10 -5.79 -9.63
N GLU A 22 -1.78 -6.65 -10.36
CA GLU A 22 -1.30 -7.19 -11.63
C GLU A 22 -1.98 -6.45 -12.80
N ARG A 23 -1.19 -5.70 -13.56
CA ARG A 23 -1.62 -5.10 -14.83
C ARG A 23 -0.61 -5.40 -15.92
N PRO A 24 -0.94 -6.30 -16.85
CA PRO A 24 -0.09 -6.51 -18.00
C PRO A 24 -0.06 -5.22 -18.85
N PHE A 25 1.14 -4.76 -19.21
CA PHE A 25 1.42 -3.65 -20.16
C PHE A 25 1.20 -2.21 -19.68
N SER A 26 1.22 -1.92 -18.38
CA SER A 26 1.24 -0.52 -17.90
C SER A 26 2.03 -0.38 -16.61
N ASP A 27 2.80 0.71 -16.49
CA ASP A 27 3.41 1.10 -15.24
C ASP A 27 2.29 1.41 -14.23
N VAL A 28 2.33 0.73 -13.08
CA VAL A 28 1.36 0.93 -12.00
C VAL A 28 2.08 1.57 -10.82
N GLN A 29 1.48 2.61 -10.27
CA GLN A 29 1.92 3.20 -9.02
C GLN A 29 0.93 2.85 -7.92
N LEU A 30 1.46 2.43 -6.77
CA LEU A 30 0.66 2.14 -5.57
C LEU A 30 0.91 3.21 -4.51
N LEU A 31 -0.20 3.76 -3.99
CA LEU A 31 -0.21 4.81 -3.00
C LEU A 31 -1.13 4.41 -1.84
N TRP A 32 -0.68 4.67 -0.61
CA TRP A 32 -1.52 4.55 0.57
C TRP A 32 -1.89 5.94 1.08
N THR A 33 -3.17 6.18 1.29
CA THR A 33 -3.69 7.41 1.89
C THR A 33 -4.52 7.11 3.12
N ASP A 34 -4.55 8.05 4.06
CA ASP A 34 -5.50 7.98 5.17
C ASP A 34 -6.93 8.40 4.75
N GLY A 35 -7.86 8.43 5.71
CA GLY A 35 -9.25 8.85 5.45
C GLY A 35 -9.43 10.32 5.07
N LYS A 36 -8.39 11.15 5.23
CA LYS A 36 -8.34 12.55 4.80
C LYS A 36 -7.68 12.73 3.43
N GLY A 37 -7.07 11.66 2.89
CA GLY A 37 -6.32 11.70 1.64
C GLY A 37 -4.83 11.99 1.81
N GLU A 38 -4.32 12.06 3.05
CA GLU A 38 -2.90 12.29 3.32
C GLU A 38 -2.07 11.06 2.97
N ASN A 39 -0.95 11.27 2.28
CA ASN A 39 -0.08 10.20 1.80
C ASN A 39 0.74 9.57 2.95
N LEU A 40 0.51 8.29 3.22
CA LEU A 40 1.15 7.54 4.31
C LEU A 40 2.52 6.96 3.93
N THR A 41 2.82 6.83 2.64
CA THR A 41 4.07 6.20 2.13
C THR A 41 5.07 7.17 1.52
N GLY A 42 4.70 8.45 1.35
CA GLY A 42 5.54 9.48 0.75
C GLY A 42 5.69 9.34 -0.76
N ILE A 43 6.41 8.32 -1.23
CA ILE A 43 6.71 8.13 -2.67
C ILE A 43 6.15 6.78 -3.13
N PRO A 44 5.35 6.75 -4.22
CA PRO A 44 4.92 5.50 -4.82
C PRO A 44 6.13 4.64 -5.22
N ALA A 45 6.15 3.38 -4.79
CA ALA A 45 7.22 2.47 -5.21
C ALA A 45 7.09 2.20 -6.72
N PRO A 46 8.13 2.46 -7.54
CA PRO A 46 8.11 2.11 -8.95
C PRO A 46 8.12 0.59 -9.11
N THR A 47 7.45 0.08 -10.12
CA THR A 47 7.36 -1.36 -10.38
C THR A 47 7.88 -1.62 -11.78
N ASP A 48 9.06 -2.22 -11.87
CA ASP A 48 9.79 -2.44 -13.13
C ASP A 48 9.14 -3.50 -14.04
N THR A 49 8.00 -4.05 -13.65
CA THR A 49 7.24 -5.07 -14.39
C THR A 49 5.74 -4.86 -14.13
N GLY A 50 4.87 -5.38 -14.99
CA GLY A 50 3.40 -5.27 -14.86
C GLY A 50 2.78 -5.87 -13.57
N SER A 51 3.58 -6.25 -12.58
CA SER A 51 3.13 -6.54 -11.22
C SER A 51 3.65 -5.47 -10.25
N ALA A 52 2.72 -4.84 -9.53
CA ALA A 52 3.01 -3.84 -8.52
C ALA A 52 2.74 -4.38 -7.12
N GLY A 53 3.68 -4.15 -6.20
CA GLY A 53 3.57 -4.54 -4.79
C GLY A 53 3.97 -3.39 -3.88
N SER A 54 3.15 -3.07 -2.89
CA SER A 54 3.46 -2.06 -1.88
C SER A 54 3.01 -2.54 -0.50
N SER A 55 3.79 -2.22 0.54
CA SER A 55 3.50 -2.61 1.92
C SER A 55 3.50 -1.40 2.85
N LEU A 56 2.56 -1.36 3.79
CA LEU A 56 2.43 -0.31 4.79
C LEU A 56 2.30 -0.92 6.18
N LEU A 57 3.05 -0.39 7.15
CA LEU A 57 2.80 -0.66 8.56
C LEU A 57 1.88 0.42 9.12
N LEU A 58 0.62 0.08 9.37
CA LEU A 58 -0.31 0.95 10.07
C LEU A 58 -0.06 0.89 11.57
N ARG A 59 0.11 2.04 12.21
CA ARG A 59 0.33 2.14 13.66
C ARG A 59 -0.89 2.78 14.32
N PRO A 60 -1.15 2.50 15.60
CA PRO A 60 -2.15 3.26 16.35
C PRO A 60 -1.88 4.77 16.23
N GLY A 61 -2.91 5.55 15.86
CA GLY A 61 -2.79 7.00 15.63
C GLY A 61 -2.27 7.40 14.23
N SER A 62 -1.94 6.45 13.33
CA SER A 62 -1.67 6.78 11.93
C SER A 62 -2.98 7.12 11.22
N GLY A 63 -3.14 8.37 10.78
CA GLY A 63 -4.35 8.85 10.11
C GLY A 63 -5.38 9.48 11.05
N ASN A 64 -4.95 10.20 12.10
CA ASN A 64 -5.87 10.91 13.00
C ASN A 64 -6.82 11.81 12.19
N ALA A 65 -8.10 11.41 12.16
CA ALA A 65 -9.23 12.26 11.82
C ALA A 65 -9.45 13.30 12.92
#